data_AF-I4Z484-F1
#
_entry.id   AF-I4Z484-F1
#
_cell.length_a   1.000
_cell.length_b   1.000
_cell.length_c   1.000
_cell.angle_alpha   90.00
_cell.angle_beta   90.00
_cell.angle_gamma   90.00
#
_symmetry.space_group_name_H-M   'P 1'
#
loop_
_entity.id
_entity.type
_entity.pdbx_description
1 polymer ?
#
loop_
_entity_poly.entity_id
_entity_poly.type
_entity_poly.pdbx_seq_one_letter_code
_entity_poly.pdbx_strand_id
1 'polypeptide(L)'
;MPIREELPKYAGYVSARNIMPDHDAALADSVDLSWLREYGEQLIDYDPHRLNPGSPVRRREILGRYHVRPEPFAEANTVANAILGHFEKSMGIALVQ
;
A
#
# COMPACT_ATOMS: atom_id res chain seq x y z
N MET A 1 36.61 -25.78 1.67
CA MET A 1 35.27 -25.96 2.28
C MET A 1 34.27 -25.23 1.40
N PRO A 2 33.16 -25.84 0.97
CA PRO A 2 32.13 -25.09 0.25
C PRO A 2 31.35 -24.25 1.28
N ILE A 3 31.21 -22.96 0.99
CA ILE A 3 30.33 -22.07 1.74
C ILE A 3 28.90 -22.54 1.44
N ARG A 4 28.24 -23.13 2.43
CA ARG A 4 26.78 -23.27 2.39
C ARG A 4 26.24 -21.86 2.63
N GLU A 5 25.91 -21.15 1.56
CA GLU A 5 25.04 -19.98 1.66
C GLU A 5 23.70 -20.49 2.18
N GLU A 6 23.49 -20.42 3.48
CA GLU A 6 22.15 -20.48 4.04
C GLU A 6 21.38 -19.32 3.40
N LEU A 7 20.41 -19.64 2.55
CA LEU A 7 19.45 -18.65 2.05
C LEU A 7 18.94 -17.87 3.26
N PRO A 8 18.90 -16.53 3.21
CA PRO A 8 18.50 -15.72 4.35
C PRO A 8 17.16 -16.24 4.89
N LYS A 9 17.09 -16.46 6.21
CA LYS A 9 15.92 -16.97 6.96
C LYS A 9 14.61 -16.21 6.73
N TYR A 10 14.64 -15.14 5.97
CA TYR A 10 13.50 -14.30 5.61
C TYR A 10 13.07 -14.59 4.16
N ALA A 11 12.63 -15.82 3.88
CA ALA A 11 11.99 -16.18 2.62
C ALA A 11 10.52 -15.71 2.64
N GLY A 12 10.30 -14.39 2.63
CA GLY A 12 8.98 -13.77 2.56
C GLY A 12 8.80 -13.05 1.23
N TYR A 13 7.58 -13.06 0.70
CA TYR A 13 7.25 -12.34 -0.52
C TYR A 13 6.85 -10.91 -0.17
N VAL A 14 7.52 -9.94 -0.78
CA VAL A 14 7.21 -8.52 -0.59
C VAL A 14 6.44 -8.01 -1.81
N SER A 15 5.27 -7.42 -1.58
CA SER A 15 4.56 -6.65 -2.60
C SER A 15 4.67 -5.16 -2.28
N ALA A 16 5.00 -4.37 -3.29
CA ALA A 16 5.08 -2.92 -3.22
C ALA A 16 3.98 -2.31 -4.09
N ARG A 17 3.30 -1.29 -3.57
CA ARG A 17 2.25 -0.57 -4.31
C ARG A 17 2.38 0.93 -4.12
N ASN A 18 2.23 1.65 -5.22
CA ASN A 18 2.03 3.09 -5.21
C ASN A 18 0.53 3.36 -5.12
N ILE A 19 0.17 4.38 -4.33
CA ILE A 19 -1.18 4.91 -4.25
C ILE A 19 -1.28 6.01 -5.30
N MET A 20 -2.02 5.75 -6.38
CA MET A 20 -2.10 6.65 -7.52
C MET A 20 -3.55 6.81 -7.99
N PRO A 21 -4.07 8.04 -8.14
CA PRO A 21 -5.39 8.30 -8.70
C PRO A 21 -5.50 7.78 -10.13
N ASP A 22 -6.62 7.15 -10.47
CA ASP A 22 -6.89 6.72 -11.85
C ASP A 22 -7.25 7.89 -12.78
N HIS A 23 -7.81 8.97 -12.21
CA HIS A 23 -8.18 10.22 -12.88
C HIS A 23 -7.94 11.44 -11.97
N ASP A 24 -8.00 12.64 -12.54
CA ASP A 24 -7.93 13.89 -11.77
C ASP A 24 -9.16 14.00 -10.85
N ALA A 25 -8.93 14.29 -9.57
CA ALA A 25 -10.00 14.33 -8.56
C ALA A 25 -9.60 15.24 -7.38
N ALA A 26 -10.50 15.39 -6.42
CA ALA A 26 -10.19 15.95 -5.11
C ALA A 26 -10.30 14.85 -4.05
N LEU A 27 -9.35 14.83 -3.11
CA LEU A 27 -9.43 13.94 -1.95
C LEU A 27 -10.63 14.31 -1.09
N ALA A 28 -11.20 13.33 -0.39
CA ALA A 28 -12.24 13.55 0.61
C ALA A 28 -11.82 14.61 1.65
N ASP A 29 -12.82 15.28 2.25
CA ASP A 29 -12.62 16.30 3.29
C ASP A 29 -12.02 15.73 4.58
N SER A 30 -12.04 14.41 4.74
CA SER A 30 -11.29 13.68 5.74
C SER A 30 -10.75 12.38 5.15
N VAL A 31 -9.54 12.00 5.56
CA VAL A 31 -8.92 10.72 5.16
C VAL A 31 -8.58 9.96 6.44
N ASP A 32 -9.39 8.96 6.76
CA ASP A 32 -9.10 8.07 7.90
C ASP A 32 -8.14 6.95 7.45
N LEU A 33 -6.96 6.92 8.06
CA LEU A 33 -5.93 5.89 7.86
C LEU A 33 -5.75 5.01 9.10
N SER A 34 -6.62 5.16 10.10
CA SER A 34 -6.46 4.49 11.38
C SER A 34 -6.60 2.96 11.24
N TRP A 35 -7.27 2.49 10.19
CA TRP A 35 -7.40 1.07 9.81
C TRP A 35 -6.07 0.41 9.41
N LEU A 36 -5.02 1.16 9.06
CA LEU A 36 -3.71 0.57 8.71
C LEU A 36 -3.14 -0.31 9.84
N ARG A 37 -3.48 0.02 11.10
CA ARG A 37 -3.08 -0.75 12.28
C ARG A 37 -3.62 -2.18 12.29
N GLU A 38 -4.71 -2.45 11.57
CA GLU A 38 -5.37 -3.76 11.52
C GLU A 38 -4.54 -4.77 10.72
N TYR A 39 -3.65 -4.31 9.84
CA TYR A 39 -2.76 -5.16 9.05
C TYR A 39 -1.51 -5.63 9.82
N GLY A 40 -1.25 -5.04 11.00
CA GLY A 40 -0.18 -5.49 11.91
C GLY A 40 1.15 -5.71 11.21
N GLU A 41 1.76 -6.88 11.45
CA GLU A 41 3.07 -7.24 10.89
C GLU A 41 3.07 -7.47 9.37
N GLN A 42 1.89 -7.61 8.74
CA GLN A 42 1.82 -7.78 7.29
C GLN A 42 2.12 -6.48 6.54
N LEU A 43 1.82 -5.32 7.13
CA LEU A 43 2.20 -4.01 6.61
C LEU A 43 3.58 -3.66 7.15
N ILE A 44 4.62 -3.88 6.35
CA ILE A 44 6.00 -3.70 6.80
C ILE A 44 6.47 -2.24 6.70
N ASP A 45 5.84 -1.45 5.82
CA ASP A 45 6.20 -0.05 5.61
C ASP A 45 5.03 0.71 4.94
N TYR A 46 4.86 1.95 5.35
CA TYR A 46 3.92 2.90 4.76
C TYR A 46 4.55 4.29 4.75
N ASP A 47 4.68 4.86 3.56
CA ASP A 47 5.30 6.16 3.32
C ASP A 47 4.28 7.09 2.67
N PRO A 48 3.64 7.99 3.47
CA PRO A 48 2.73 8.99 2.95
C PRO A 48 3.50 10.13 2.28
N HIS A 49 3.24 10.39 1.00
CA HIS A 49 3.83 11.54 0.31
C HIS A 49 2.93 12.77 0.38
N ARG A 50 1.65 12.60 0.05
CA ARG A 50 0.70 13.73 -0.04
C ARG A 50 -0.73 13.26 0.12
N LEU A 51 -1.30 13.45 1.32
CA LEU A 51 -2.69 13.13 1.65
C LEU A 51 -3.36 14.26 2.42
N ASN A 52 -3.40 15.43 1.80
CA ASN A 52 -4.07 16.60 2.38
C ASN A 52 -5.57 16.54 2.04
N PRO A 53 -6.49 16.49 3.02
CA PRO A 53 -7.92 16.44 2.75
C PRO A 53 -8.40 17.61 1.88
N GLY A 54 -9.39 17.35 1.02
CA GLY A 54 -9.96 18.33 0.09
C GLY A 54 -9.01 18.80 -1.02
N SER A 55 -7.75 18.34 -1.05
CA SER A 55 -6.77 18.81 -2.02
C SER A 55 -6.98 18.17 -3.40
N PRO A 56 -6.76 18.92 -4.49
CA PRO A 56 -6.77 18.37 -5.82
C PRO A 56 -5.55 17.45 -6.02
N VAL A 57 -5.79 16.32 -6.67
CA VAL A 57 -4.80 15.33 -7.07
C VAL A 57 -4.91 15.05 -8.56
N ARG A 58 -3.78 14.73 -9.18
CA ARG A 58 -3.73 14.43 -10.61
C ARG A 58 -3.67 12.93 -10.86
N ARG A 59 -4.18 12.52 -12.01
CA ARG A 59 -4.04 11.17 -12.54
C ARG A 59 -2.58 10.71 -12.46
N ARG A 60 -2.35 9.53 -11.89
CA ARG A 60 -1.04 8.90 -11.69
C ARG A 60 -0.05 9.69 -10.81
N GLU A 61 -0.52 10.70 -10.08
CA GLU A 61 0.27 11.32 -9.02
C GLU A 61 0.50 10.30 -7.90
N ILE A 62 1.74 10.18 -7.41
CA ILE A 62 2.05 9.28 -6.30
C ILE A 62 1.68 9.99 -5.00
N LEU A 63 0.61 9.52 -4.34
CA LEU A 63 0.15 10.06 -3.06
C LEU A 63 0.83 9.38 -1.86
N GLY A 64 1.40 8.21 -2.08
CA GLY A 64 2.18 7.46 -1.12
C GLY A 64 2.50 6.07 -1.64
N ARG A 65 3.15 5.28 -0.81
CA ARG A 65 3.47 3.87 -1.10
C ARG A 65 3.35 3.03 0.15
N TYR A 66 3.10 1.74 -0.04
CA TYR A 66 3.14 0.78 1.04
C TYR A 66 3.77 -0.53 0.58
N HIS A 67 4.30 -1.25 1.55
CA HIS A 67 4.91 -2.55 1.38
C HIS A 67 4.21 -3.56 2.28
N VAL A 68 3.86 -4.72 1.72
CA VAL A 68 3.31 -5.84 2.48
C VAL A 68 4.17 -7.07 2.38
N ARG A 69 4.18 -7.87 3.45
CA ARG A 69 4.86 -9.17 3.52
C ARG A 69 4.02 -10.19 4.29
N PRO A 70 2.99 -10.79 3.66
CA PRO A 70 2.39 -12.00 4.20
C PRO A 70 3.27 -13.23 3.90
N GLU A 71 3.05 -14.31 4.66
CA GLU A 71 3.86 -15.53 4.52
C GLU A 71 3.63 -16.23 3.17
N PRO A 72 2.38 -16.39 2.66
CA PRO A 72 2.16 -17.00 1.35
C PRO A 72 2.26 -15.99 0.19
N PHE A 73 2.91 -16.39 -0.91
CA PHE A 73 2.99 -15.56 -2.12
C PHE A 73 1.62 -15.13 -2.66
N ALA A 74 0.67 -16.06 -2.71
CA ALA A 74 -0.68 -15.82 -3.23
C ALA A 74 -1.46 -14.79 -2.38
N GLU A 75 -1.08 -14.61 -1.11
CA GLU A 75 -1.69 -13.65 -0.21
C GLU A 75 -1.10 -12.25 -0.38
N ALA A 76 0.15 -12.10 -0.84
CA ALA A 76 0.81 -10.79 -0.98
C ALA A 76 0.03 -9.82 -1.87
N ASN A 77 -0.44 -10.30 -3.03
CA ASN A 77 -1.27 -9.48 -3.91
C ASN A 77 -2.70 -9.29 -3.36
N THR A 78 -3.27 -10.31 -2.71
CA THR A 78 -4.61 -10.22 -2.12
C THR A 78 -4.66 -9.17 -1.01
N VAL A 79 -3.68 -9.20 -0.10
CA VAL A 79 -3.55 -8.23 1.00
C VAL A 79 -3.24 -6.83 0.45
N ALA A 80 -2.32 -6.72 -0.51
CA ALA A 80 -2.05 -5.44 -1.14
C ALA A 80 -3.31 -4.84 -1.79
N ASN A 81 -4.06 -5.62 -2.56
CA ASN A 81 -5.29 -5.14 -3.20
C ASN A 81 -6.37 -4.78 -2.17
N ALA A 82 -6.47 -5.51 -1.05
CA ALA A 82 -7.37 -5.15 0.04
C ALA A 82 -7.02 -3.77 0.64
N ILE A 83 -5.74 -3.54 0.96
CA ILE A 83 -5.24 -2.25 1.45
C ILE A 83 -5.54 -1.13 0.45
N LEU A 84 -5.33 -1.37 -0.85
CA LEU A 84 -5.65 -0.41 -1.89
C LEU A 84 -7.15 -0.03 -1.89
N GLY A 85 -8.04 -1.02 -1.76
CA GLY A 85 -9.48 -0.78 -1.66
C GLY A 85 -9.89 -0.03 -0.40
N HIS A 86 -9.17 -0.18 0.71
CA HIS A 86 -9.38 0.65 1.90
C HIS A 86 -8.92 2.10 1.67
N PHE A 87 -7.80 2.31 0.98
CA PHE A 87 -7.39 3.65 0.56
C PHE A 87 -8.43 4.32 -0.35
N GLU A 88 -8.98 3.62 -1.35
CA GLU A 88 -10.03 4.17 -2.21
C GLU A 88 -11.23 4.68 -1.39
N LYS A 89 -11.70 3.88 -0.44
CA LYS A 89 -12.81 4.24 0.45
C LYS A 89 -12.48 5.44 1.33
N SER A 90 -11.29 5.45 1.93
CA SER A 90 -10.86 6.54 2.83
C SER A 90 -10.58 7.85 2.09
N MET A 91 -10.08 7.78 0.85
CA MET A 91 -9.75 8.98 0.06
C MET A 91 -10.93 9.48 -0.78
N GLY A 92 -11.96 8.65 -0.99
CA GLY A 92 -13.11 8.98 -1.82
C GLY A 92 -12.82 9.04 -3.31
N ILE A 93 -11.73 8.42 -3.78
CA ILE A 93 -11.29 8.43 -5.18
C ILE A 93 -10.93 7.02 -5.65
N ALA A 94 -11.03 6.78 -6.96
CA ALA A 94 -10.57 5.53 -7.57
C ALA A 94 -9.04 5.55 -7.76
N LEU A 95 -8.39 4.42 -7.48
CA LEU A 95 -6.95 4.24 -7.58
C LEU A 95 -6.57 3.24 -8.68
N VAL A 96 -5.36 3.39 -9.20
CA VAL A 96 -4.77 2.42 -10.15
C VAL A 96 -4.48 1.11 -9.43
N GLN A 97 -4.97 0.00 -10.01
CA GLN A 97 -4.81 -1.37 -9.51
C GLN A 97 -3.51 -2.03 -9.96
#